data_AF-A0A1U7N2B5-F1
#
_entry.id   AF-A0A1U7N2B5-F1
#
_cell.length_a   1.000
_cell.length_b   1.000
_cell.length_c   1.000
_cell.angle_alpha   90.00
_cell.angle_beta   90.00
_cell.angle_gamma   90.00
#
_symmetry.space_group_name_H-M   'P 1'
#
loop_
_entity.id
_entity.type
_entity.pdbx_description
1 polymer ?
#
loop_
_entity_poly.entity_id
_entity_poly.type
_entity_poly.pdbx_seq_one_letter_code
_entity_poly.pdbx_strand_id
1 'polypeptide(L)'
;MMTQKKIYSQVYSYLSAGSFFVDIRHIVTLAWMVAALLGSQKVNQGEWGSYVQSRAIQEDSNQKRWRRFLGNHRVKIKEIYVPLVLKAISQWKQGRLYKAIG
;
A
#
# COMPACT_ATOMS: atom_id res chain seq x y z
N MET A 1 7.95 17.92 -8.06
CA MET A 1 8.45 16.75 -7.30
C MET A 1 8.00 16.73 -5.82
N MET A 2 6.81 17.29 -5.49
CA MET A 2 6.20 17.28 -4.15
C MET A 2 5.20 16.13 -3.92
N THR A 3 4.89 15.36 -4.96
CA THR A 3 3.72 14.47 -5.00
C THR A 3 3.97 13.15 -4.30
N GLN A 4 5.14 12.52 -4.49
CA GLN A 4 5.37 11.14 -4.05
C GLN A 4 5.54 10.98 -2.53
N LYS A 5 6.24 11.91 -1.87
CA LYS A 5 6.35 11.93 -0.40
C LYS A 5 5.00 12.08 0.26
N LYS A 6 4.13 12.91 -0.32
CA LYS A 6 2.78 13.17 0.18
C LYS A 6 1.86 11.98 -0.03
N ILE A 7 1.91 11.34 -1.20
CA ILE A 7 1.18 10.08 -1.46
C ILE A 7 1.62 9.02 -0.46
N TYR A 8 2.94 8.82 -0.29
CA TYR A 8 3.46 7.88 0.68
C TYR A 8 2.98 8.19 2.11
N SER A 9 3.10 9.43 2.58
CA SER A 9 2.71 9.77 3.96
C SER A 9 1.21 9.60 4.21
N GLN A 10 0.37 9.92 3.23
CA GLN A 10 -1.07 9.70 3.29
C GLN A 10 -1.42 8.21 3.32
N VAL A 11 -0.83 7.42 2.42
CA VAL A 11 -1.02 5.97 2.37
C VAL A 11 -0.54 5.32 3.67
N TYR A 12 0.65 5.69 4.14
CA TYR A 12 1.21 5.17 5.39
C TYR A 12 0.28 5.47 6.56
N SER A 13 -0.16 6.72 6.72
CA SER A 13 -1.08 7.13 7.79
C SER A 13 -2.39 6.35 7.74
N TYR A 14 -2.96 6.18 6.54
CA TYR A 14 -4.20 5.43 6.34
C TYR A 14 -4.04 3.95 6.72
N LEU A 15 -2.96 3.31 6.28
CA LEU A 15 -2.66 1.92 6.58
C LEU A 15 -2.36 1.71 8.07
N SER A 16 -1.53 2.56 8.68
CA SER A 16 -1.15 2.42 10.09
C SER A 16 -2.32 2.65 11.05
N ALA A 17 -3.25 3.55 10.70
CA ALA A 17 -4.40 3.87 11.55
C ALA A 17 -5.58 2.89 11.38
N GLY A 18 -5.52 1.98 10.41
CA GLY A 18 -6.63 1.10 10.06
C GLY A 18 -6.30 -0.38 10.08
N SER A 19 -5.03 -0.76 9.94
CA SER A 19 -4.63 -2.17 9.75
C SER A 19 -4.13 -2.79 11.04
N PHE A 20 -4.30 -4.11 11.19
CA PHE A 20 -3.55 -4.88 12.17
C PHE A 20 -2.31 -5.48 11.51
N PHE A 21 -1.15 -5.35 12.15
CA PHE A 21 0.12 -5.86 11.64
C PHE A 21 1.02 -6.30 12.80
N VAL A 22 1.74 -7.40 12.56
CA VAL A 22 2.70 -7.95 13.54
C VAL A 22 4.00 -7.13 13.58
N ASP A 23 4.37 -6.51 12.45
CA ASP A 23 5.63 -5.78 12.30
C ASP A 23 5.39 -4.50 11.47
N ILE A 24 5.83 -3.35 11.98
CA ILE A 24 5.68 -2.05 11.31
C ILE A 24 6.33 -2.02 9.93
N ARG A 25 7.38 -2.83 9.71
CA ARG A 25 8.05 -2.96 8.42
C ARG A 25 7.13 -3.49 7.33
N HIS A 26 6.08 -4.24 7.69
CA HIS A 26 5.06 -4.68 6.75
C HIS A 26 4.26 -3.49 6.22
N ILE A 27 3.83 -2.57 7.09
CA ILE A 27 3.09 -1.38 6.68
C ILE A 27 3.97 -0.40 5.92
N VAL A 28 5.22 -0.22 6.33
CA VAL A 28 6.17 0.60 5.58
C VAL A 28 6.34 0.06 4.15
N THR A 29 6.57 -1.24 4.01
CA THR A 29 6.75 -1.86 2.68
C THR A 29 5.47 -1.78 1.83
N LEU A 30 4.31 -2.05 2.43
CA LEU A 30 3.03 -1.96 1.74
C LEU A 30 2.72 -0.53 1.29
N ALA A 31 2.98 0.47 2.13
CA ALA A 31 2.79 1.87 1.79
C ALA A 31 3.65 2.29 0.61
N TRP A 32 4.84 1.70 0.45
CA TRP A 32 5.72 1.96 -0.69
C TRP A 32 5.16 1.36 -1.96
N MET A 33 4.68 0.12 -1.90
CA MET A 33 4.07 -0.56 -3.04
C MET A 33 2.81 0.18 -3.52
N VAL A 34 1.94 0.59 -2.60
CA VAL A 34 0.71 1.33 -2.95
C VAL A 34 1.03 2.73 -3.47
N ALA A 35 1.97 3.45 -2.85
CA ALA A 35 2.37 4.76 -3.35
C ALA A 35 3.02 4.67 -4.74
N ALA A 36 3.80 3.63 -5.02
CA ALA A 36 4.40 3.40 -6.33
C ALA A 36 3.36 3.01 -7.38
N LEU A 37 2.38 2.17 -7.01
CA LEU A 37 1.26 1.83 -7.88
C LEU A 37 0.43 3.07 -8.24
N LEU A 38 0.11 3.92 -7.27
CA LEU A 38 -0.64 5.16 -7.51
C LEU A 38 0.15 6.17 -8.35
N GLY A 39 1.47 6.27 -8.14
CA GLY A 39 2.33 7.19 -8.87
C GLY A 39 2.63 6.73 -10.30
N SER A 40 2.88 5.44 -10.51
CA SER A 40 3.20 4.86 -11.82
C SER A 40 1.97 4.50 -12.64
N GLN A 41 0.83 4.26 -11.99
CA GLN A 41 -0.39 3.66 -12.57
C GLN A 41 -0.15 2.29 -13.23
N LYS A 42 0.97 1.63 -12.92
CA LYS A 42 1.35 0.33 -13.48
C LYS A 42 1.54 -0.69 -12.38
N VAL A 43 1.14 -1.93 -12.62
CA VAL A 43 1.33 -3.04 -11.66
C VAL A 43 2.75 -3.63 -11.75
N ASN A 44 3.47 -3.32 -12.83
CA ASN A 44 4.83 -3.80 -13.06
C ASN A 44 5.81 -3.18 -12.06
N GLN A 45 6.34 -4.02 -11.17
CA GLN A 45 7.29 -3.64 -10.12
C GLN A 45 8.60 -3.07 -10.67
N GLY A 46 9.01 -3.43 -11.89
CA GLY A 46 10.20 -2.87 -12.53
C GLY A 46 10.10 -1.36 -12.75
N GLU A 47 8.89 -0.83 -12.87
CA GLU A 47 8.64 0.58 -13.19
C GLU A 47 8.39 1.44 -11.94
N TRP A 48 8.52 0.84 -10.74
CA TRP A 48 8.25 1.50 -9.46
C TRP A 48 9.48 2.19 -8.87
N GLY A 49 10.69 1.92 -9.38
CA GLY A 49 11.96 2.40 -8.82
C GLY A 49 12.00 3.91 -8.61
N SER A 50 11.50 4.68 -9.58
CA SER A 50 11.45 6.15 -9.55
C SER A 50 10.38 6.73 -8.59
N TYR A 51 9.43 5.92 -8.14
CA TYR A 51 8.33 6.32 -7.26
C TYR A 51 8.56 5.94 -5.80
N VAL A 52 9.72 5.36 -5.50
CA VAL A 52 10.00 4.70 -4.22
C VAL A 52 11.22 5.37 -3.61
N GLN A 53 11.02 6.13 -2.53
CA GLN A 53 12.09 6.93 -1.93
C GLN A 53 12.97 6.12 -0.97
N SER A 54 13.59 5.06 -1.50
CA SER A 54 14.56 4.20 -0.83
C SER A 54 15.89 4.91 -0.61
N ARG A 55 16.45 4.80 0.60
CA ARG A 55 17.90 4.99 0.78
C ARG A 55 18.69 3.92 0.02
N ALA A 56 18.08 2.79 -0.31
CA ALA A 56 18.72 1.80 -1.15
C ALA A 56 18.65 2.27 -2.61
N ILE A 57 19.78 2.79 -3.09
CA ILE A 57 19.99 3.42 -4.41
C ILE A 57 19.72 2.44 -5.58
N GLN A 58 19.51 1.15 -5.31
CA GLN A 58 19.39 0.10 -6.32
C GLN A 58 17.97 -0.45 -6.44
N GLU A 59 17.40 -0.39 -7.65
CA GLU A 59 16.08 -0.93 -8.01
C GLU A 59 15.92 -2.41 -7.63
N ASP A 60 16.98 -3.21 -7.79
CA ASP A 60 17.02 -4.64 -7.44
C ASP A 60 16.75 -4.92 -5.96
N SER A 61 17.19 -4.03 -5.07
CA SER A 61 17.04 -4.20 -3.63
C SER A 61 15.58 -4.00 -3.20
N ASN A 62 14.87 -3.10 -3.87
CA ASN A 62 13.46 -2.81 -3.62
C ASN A 62 12.58 -3.94 -4.18
N GLN A 63 12.86 -4.42 -5.40
CA GLN A 63 12.14 -5.58 -5.98
C GLN A 63 12.27 -6.85 -5.11
N LYS A 64 13.50 -7.15 -4.63
CA LYS A 64 13.71 -8.29 -3.71
C LYS A 64 12.94 -8.12 -2.41
N ARG A 65 12.82 -6.90 -1.88
CA ARG A 65 12.04 -6.60 -0.68
C ARG A 65 10.54 -6.81 -0.91
N TRP A 66 10.00 -6.38 -2.04
CA TRP A 66 8.58 -6.61 -2.37
C TRP A 66 8.26 -8.08 -2.58
N ARG A 67 9.12 -8.81 -3.29
CA ARG A 67 8.97 -10.26 -3.45
C ARG A 67 8.96 -10.98 -2.11
N ARG A 68 9.87 -10.61 -1.20
CA ARG A 68 9.88 -11.14 0.17
C ARG A 68 8.61 -10.77 0.93
N PHE A 69 8.12 -9.55 0.80
CA PHE A 69 6.87 -9.12 1.44
C PHE A 69 5.67 -9.94 0.95
N LEU A 70 5.54 -10.13 -0.37
CA LEU A 70 4.45 -10.91 -0.98
C LEU A 70 4.52 -12.41 -0.63
N GLY A 71 5.73 -12.95 -0.46
CA GLY A 71 5.94 -14.35 -0.06
C GLY A 71 5.98 -14.58 1.46
N ASN A 72 5.88 -13.54 2.28
CA ASN A 72 6.00 -13.69 3.73
C ASN A 72 4.67 -14.11 4.35
N HIS A 73 4.56 -15.37 4.76
CA HIS A 73 3.37 -15.93 5.42
C HIS A 73 2.98 -15.21 6.73
N ARG A 74 3.90 -14.43 7.34
CA ARG A 74 3.61 -13.62 8.54
C ARG A 74 2.86 -12.33 8.20
N VAL A 75 2.81 -11.95 6.93
CA VAL A 75 1.97 -10.85 6.45
C VAL A 75 0.55 -11.39 6.31
N LYS A 76 -0.25 -11.19 7.34
CA LYS A 76 -1.65 -11.59 7.34
C LYS A 76 -2.50 -10.58 6.57
N ILE A 77 -2.61 -10.77 5.26
CA ILE A 77 -3.31 -9.85 4.35
C ILE A 77 -4.73 -9.53 4.81
N LYS A 78 -5.47 -10.53 5.33
CA LYS A 78 -6.84 -10.34 5.83
C LYS A 78 -6.88 -9.35 7.00
N GLU A 79 -5.93 -9.43 7.91
CA GLU A 79 -5.84 -8.54 9.08
C GLU A 79 -5.46 -7.09 8.69
N ILE A 80 -4.85 -6.92 7.52
CA ILE A 80 -4.54 -5.60 6.95
C ILE A 80 -5.74 -5.05 6.18
N TYR A 81 -6.30 -5.83 5.24
CA TYR A 81 -7.29 -5.33 4.28
C TYR A 81 -8.70 -5.23 4.85
N VAL A 82 -9.16 -6.23 5.63
CA VAL A 82 -10.56 -6.27 6.12
C VAL A 82 -10.91 -5.03 6.96
N PRO A 83 -10.10 -4.61 7.94
CA PRO A 83 -10.38 -3.40 8.71
C PRO A 83 -10.47 -2.13 7.87
N LEU A 84 -9.64 -2.01 6.83
CA LEU A 84 -9.63 -0.85 5.94
C LEU A 84 -10.93 -0.78 5.13
N VAL A 85 -11.38 -1.91 4.58
CA VAL A 85 -12.66 -1.99 3.86
C VAL A 85 -13.82 -1.68 4.77
N LEU A 86 -13.87 -2.27 5.97
CA LEU A 86 -14.92 -1.99 6.94
C LEU A 86 -14.96 -0.52 7.33
N LYS A 87 -13.80 0.11 7.51
CA LYS A 87 -13.70 1.55 7.78
C LYS A 87 -14.22 2.38 6.60
N ALA A 88 -13.84 2.05 5.37
CA ALA A 88 -14.34 2.74 4.17
C ALA A 88 -15.86 2.60 4.02
N ILE A 89 -16.41 1.39 4.21
CA ILE A 89 -17.86 1.13 4.18
C ILE A 89 -18.58 1.89 5.32
N SER A 90 -17.99 1.97 6.52
CA SER A 90 -18.61 2.71 7.63
C SER A 90 -18.71 4.22 7.35
N GLN A 91 -17.76 4.78 6.59
CA GLN A 91 -17.77 6.17 6.15
C GLN A 91 -18.81 6.40 5.03
N TRP A 92 -19.24 5.35 4.33
CA TRP A 92 -20.21 5.44 3.24
C TRP A 92 -21.68 5.51 3.67
N LYS A 93 -21.99 5.58 4.97
CA LYS A 93 -23.37 5.70 5.48
C LYS A 93 -24.18 6.92 5.00
N GLN A 94 -23.62 7.81 4.18
CA GLN A 94 -24.30 9.00 3.63
C GLN A 94 -24.44 9.03 2.10
N GLY A 95 -23.90 8.06 1.35
CA GLY A 95 -23.98 8.04 -0.12
C GLY A 95 -24.56 6.73 -0.65
N ARG A 96 -25.62 6.78 -1.46
CA ARG A 96 -26.22 5.60 -2.09
C ARG A 96 -25.15 4.77 -2.81
N LEU A 97 -25.01 3.51 -2.43
CA LEU A 97 -24.12 2.57 -3.11
C LEU A 97 -24.81 2.06 -4.38
N TYR A 98 -24.36 2.53 -5.54
CA TYR A 98 -24.74 1.94 -6.82
C TYR A 98 -23.89 0.69 -7.07
N LYS A 99 -24.46 -0.48 -6.76
CA LYS A 99 -23.92 -1.76 -7.18
C LYS A 99 -24.37 -2.00 -8.63
N ALA A 100 -23.52 -1.70 -9.60
CA ALA A 100 -23.68 -2.25 -10.93
C ALA A 100 -23.28 -3.73 -10.85
N ILE A 101 -24.27 -4.60 -10.92
CA ILE A 101 -24.06 -6.04 -11.11
C ILE A 101 -23.71 -6.19 -12.58
N GLY A 102 -22.48 -6.62 -12.87
CA GLY A 102 -22.03 -7.08 -14.18
C GLY A 102 -21.76 -8.57 -14.14
#